data_AF-A0A382CLI0-F1
#
_entry.id   AF-A0A382CLI0-F1
#
_cell.length_a   1.000
_cell.length_b   1.000
_cell.length_c   1.000
_cell.angle_alpha   90.00
_cell.angle_beta   90.00
_cell.angle_gamma   90.00
#
_symmetry.space_group_name_H-M   'P 1'
#
loop_
_entity.id
_entity.type
_entity.pdbx_description
1 polymer ?
#
loop_
_entity_poly.entity_id
_entity_poly.type
_entity_poly.pdbx_seq_one_letter_code
_entity_poly.pdbx_strand_id
1 'polypeptide(L)'
;MSGCGNVGKDFNTSKVESIVNGTTTQADIKKLLGKPFKTGIQNGQPIWVYENHNYSVISKNKSKDLIITFDPVGIVKSYQFMSSDPAL
;
A
#
# COMPACT_ATOMS: atom_id res chain seq x y z
N MET A 1 27.62 -13.96 -3.54
CA MET A 1 27.00 -12.66 -3.92
C MET A 1 25.60 -12.66 -3.36
N SER A 2 25.43 -12.22 -2.12
CA SER A 2 24.13 -12.22 -1.43
C SER A 2 23.38 -10.95 -1.80
N GLY A 3 22.52 -11.02 -2.81
CA GLY A 3 21.63 -9.92 -3.16
C GLY A 3 20.49 -9.85 -2.15
N CYS A 4 20.67 -9.08 -1.07
CA CYS A 4 19.56 -8.68 -0.21
C CYS A 4 18.90 -7.47 -0.88
N GLY A 5 17.79 -7.69 -1.58
CA GLY A 5 17.00 -6.65 -2.21
C GLY A 5 15.67 -6.51 -1.49
N ASN A 6 15.44 -5.36 -0.84
CA ASN A 6 14.09 -4.99 -0.42
C ASN A 6 13.33 -4.48 -1.65
N VAL A 7 12.19 -5.08 -1.98
CA VAL A 7 11.30 -4.57 -3.03
C VAL A 7 10.14 -3.85 -2.34
N GLY A 8 9.89 -2.61 -2.76
CA GLY A 8 8.83 -1.80 -2.19
C GLY A 8 9.32 -0.84 -1.10
N LYS A 9 8.39 -0.04 -0.58
CA LYS A 9 8.67 0.94 0.48
C LYS A 9 7.85 0.56 1.69
N ASP A 10 8.53 0.34 2.82
CA ASP A 10 7.90 0.11 4.12
C ASP A 10 6.89 1.22 4.41
N PHE A 11 5.63 0.84 4.62
CA PHE A 11 4.55 1.74 5.00
C PHE A 11 3.98 1.28 6.34
N ASN A 12 3.58 2.25 7.17
CA ASN A 12 3.06 1.95 8.50
C ASN A 12 1.64 1.37 8.37
N THR A 13 1.50 0.06 8.63
CA THR A 13 0.21 -0.64 8.51
C THR A 13 -0.84 -0.15 9.50
N SER A 14 -0.45 0.33 10.69
CA SER A 14 -1.39 0.89 11.67
C SER A 14 -2.08 2.16 11.16
N LYS A 15 -1.51 2.84 10.16
CA LYS A 15 -2.14 4.01 9.53
C LYS A 15 -3.17 3.64 8.46
N VAL A 16 -3.20 2.38 8.01
CA VAL A 16 -4.18 1.90 7.02
C VAL A 16 -5.60 1.94 7.61
N GLU A 17 -5.73 1.63 8.90
CA GLU A 17 -7.01 1.69 9.63
C GLU A 17 -7.58 3.11 9.72
N SER A 18 -6.76 4.15 9.50
CA SER A 18 -7.20 5.55 9.47
C SER A 18 -7.77 5.98 8.11
N ILE A 19 -7.78 5.10 7.11
CA ILE A 19 -8.32 5.40 5.77
C ILE A 19 -9.84 5.24 5.80
N VAL A 20 -10.54 6.33 5.47
CA VAL A 20 -12.00 6.40 5.43
C VAL A 20 -12.46 6.64 3.99
N ASN A 21 -13.22 5.68 3.44
CA ASN A 21 -13.81 5.80 2.11
C ASN A 21 -14.74 7.02 2.04
N GLY A 22 -14.68 7.76 0.93
CA GLY A 22 -15.45 8.98 0.70
C GLY A 22 -14.94 10.21 1.45
N THR A 23 -13.91 10.09 2.29
CA THR A 23 -13.38 11.22 3.09
C THR A 23 -11.89 11.43 2.87
N THR A 24 -11.09 10.38 2.97
CA THR A 24 -9.63 10.49 2.87
C THR A 24 -9.22 10.88 1.45
N THR A 25 -8.36 11.88 1.30
CA THR A 25 -7.87 12.34 -0.01
C THR A 25 -6.55 11.67 -0.40
N GLN A 26 -6.21 11.72 -1.68
CA GLN A 26 -4.87 11.39 -2.17
C GLN A 26 -3.75 12.12 -1.41
N ALA A 27 -3.96 13.38 -1.05
CA ALA A 27 -2.99 14.16 -0.29
C ALA A 27 -2.81 13.60 1.12
N ASP A 28 -3.89 13.20 1.78
CA ASP A 28 -3.85 12.58 3.11
C ASP A 28 -3.14 11.22 3.06
N ILE A 29 -3.44 10.40 2.05
CA ILE A 29 -2.74 9.12 1.83
C ILE A 29 -1.23 9.35 1.70
N LYS A 30 -0.77 10.35 0.93
CA LYS A 30 0.67 10.67 0.83
C LYS A 30 1.27 11.11 2.16
N LYS A 31 0.53 11.86 2.99
CA LYS A 31 0.99 12.27 4.33
C LYS A 31 1.06 11.10 5.31
N LEU A 32 0.10 10.19 5.23
CA LEU A 32 -0.02 9.02 6.12
C LEU A 32 1.03 7.96 5.76
N LEU A 33 1.05 7.54 4.50
CA LEU A 33 1.78 6.36 4.01
C LEU A 33 3.04 6.70 3.19
N GLY A 34 3.18 7.97 2.76
CA GLY A 34 4.24 8.37 1.85
C GLY A 34 3.88 8.14 0.38
N LYS A 35 4.90 8.24 -0.50
CA LYS A 35 4.74 8.01 -1.94
C LYS A 35 4.40 6.53 -2.19
N PRO A 36 3.41 6.23 -3.05
CA PRO A 36 3.08 4.87 -3.42
C PRO A 36 4.25 4.21 -4.16
N PHE A 37 4.31 2.89 -4.10
CA PHE A 37 5.27 2.11 -4.88
C PHE A 37 4.95 2.18 -6.37
N LYS A 38 3.66 2.06 -6.71
CA LYS A 38 3.17 2.13 -8.08
C LYS A 38 1.85 2.89 -8.15
N THR A 39 1.62 3.57 -9.27
CA THR A 39 0.34 4.21 -9.61
C THR A 39 -0.15 3.69 -10.94
N GLY A 40 -1.47 3.64 -11.14
CA GLY A 40 -2.08 3.21 -12.39
C GLY A 40 -3.55 3.61 -12.49
N ILE A 41 -4.22 3.07 -13.52
CA ILE A 41 -5.66 3.21 -13.72
C ILE A 41 -6.25 1.80 -13.80
N GLN A 42 -7.34 1.54 -13.06
CA GLN A 42 -8.11 0.30 -13.12
C GLN A 42 -9.58 0.65 -13.30
N ASN A 43 -10.23 0.10 -14.33
CA ASN A 43 -11.64 0.38 -14.67
C ASN A 43 -11.95 1.90 -14.73
N GLY A 44 -11.04 2.67 -15.32
CA GLY A 44 -11.16 4.14 -15.45
C GLY A 44 -10.91 4.92 -14.16
N GLN A 45 -10.54 4.26 -13.06
CA GLN A 45 -10.29 4.89 -11.76
C GLN A 45 -8.80 4.89 -11.41
N PRO A 46 -8.26 5.99 -10.87
CA PRO A 46 -6.89 6.02 -10.40
C PRO A 46 -6.68 5.06 -9.23
N ILE A 47 -5.61 4.28 -9.30
CA ILE A 47 -5.20 3.36 -8.23
C ILE A 47 -3.77 3.62 -7.80
N TRP A 48 -3.53 3.54 -6.50
CA TRP A 48 -2.18 3.50 -5.93
C TRP A 48 -1.94 2.17 -5.24
N VAL A 49 -0.74 1.64 -5.43
CA VAL A 49 -0.29 0.38 -4.87
C VAL A 49 0.89 0.65 -3.95
N TYR A 50 0.79 0.15 -2.73
CA TYR A 50 1.84 0.08 -1.75
C TYR A 50 2.16 -1.39 -1.53
N GLU A 51 3.42 -1.75 -1.72
CA GLU A 51 3.92 -3.11 -1.53
C GLU A 51 5.13 -3.02 -0.60
N ASN A 52 5.24 -3.96 0.32
CA ASN A 52 6.44 -4.19 1.09
C ASN A 52 6.79 -5.68 1.08
N HIS A 53 7.83 -6.01 0.32
CA HIS A 53 8.40 -7.36 0.25
C HIS A 53 9.80 -7.34 0.87
N ASN A 54 9.88 -7.86 2.08
CA ASN A 54 11.16 -8.11 2.74
C ASN A 54 11.68 -9.48 2.30
N TYR A 55 12.53 -9.51 1.27
CA TYR A 55 13.11 -10.74 0.75
C TYR A 55 14.35 -11.13 1.56
N SER A 56 14.16 -11.63 2.78
CA SER A 56 15.24 -12.26 3.54
C SER A 56 15.28 -13.75 3.22
N VAL A 57 16.37 -14.19 2.58
CA VAL A 57 16.65 -15.54 2.05
C VAL A 57 16.51 -16.70 3.07
N ILE A 58 16.17 -16.40 4.34
CA ILE A 58 16.22 -17.34 5.47
C ILE A 58 14.91 -17.32 6.31
N SER A 59 13.97 -16.40 6.09
CA SER A 59 12.79 -16.25 6.96
C SER A 59 11.50 -16.04 6.18
N LYS A 60 10.47 -16.84 6.51
CA LYS A 60 9.08 -16.78 6.03
C LYS A 60 8.72 -15.42 5.44
N ASN A 61 8.49 -15.36 4.13
CA ASN A 61 8.15 -14.15 3.39
C ASN A 61 6.97 -13.45 4.07
N LYS A 62 7.22 -12.29 4.68
CA LYS A 62 6.17 -11.38 5.16
C LYS A 62 5.92 -10.38 4.04
N SER A 63 4.75 -10.47 3.43
CA SER A 63 4.27 -9.53 2.42
C SER A 63 3.13 -8.70 2.98
N LYS A 64 3.12 -7.43 2.60
CA LYS A 64 2.06 -6.48 2.92
C LYS A 64 1.75 -5.68 1.66
N ASP A 65 0.51 -5.79 1.20
CA ASP A 65 0.03 -5.15 -0.01
C ASP A 65 -1.19 -4.31 0.31
N LEU A 66 -1.20 -3.08 -0.18
CA LEU A 66 -2.32 -2.17 -0.07
C LEU A 66 -2.60 -1.55 -1.44
N ILE A 67 -3.80 -1.78 -1.93
CA ILE A 67 -4.31 -1.18 -3.16
C ILE A 67 -5.40 -0.19 -2.75
N ILE A 68 -5.26 1.07 -3.18
CA ILE A 68 -6.23 2.13 -2.93
C ILE A 68 -6.78 2.60 -4.25
N THR A 69 -8.10 2.55 -4.40
CA THR A 69 -8.82 3.07 -5.56
C THR A 69 -9.41 4.42 -5.20
N PHE A 70 -9.15 5.41 -6.05
CA PHE A 70 -9.65 6.76 -5.91
C PHE A 70 -10.78 7.00 -6.91
N ASP A 71 -11.64 7.96 -6.59
CA ASP A 71 -12.55 8.55 -7.56
C ASP A 71 -11.81 9.56 -8.47
N PRO A 72 -12.49 10.12 -9.50
CA PRO A 72 -11.87 11.08 -10.40
C PRO A 72 -11.42 12.39 -9.74
N VAL A 73 -11.93 12.74 -8.55
CA VAL A 73 -11.55 13.95 -7.82
C VAL A 73 -10.47 13.70 -6.76
N GLY A 74 -9.97 12.46 -6.65
CA GLY A 74 -8.86 12.09 -5.79
C GLY A 74 -9.25 11.74 -4.36
N ILE A 75 -10.51 11.37 -4.11
CA ILE A 75 -10.99 10.85 -2.83
C ILE A 75 -10.97 9.32 -2.85
N VAL A 76 -10.60 8.71 -1.73
CA VAL A 76 -10.59 7.24 -1.59
C VAL A 76 -11.99 6.71 -1.80
N LYS A 77 -12.17 5.86 -2.81
CA LYS A 77 -13.43 5.15 -3.07
C LYS A 77 -13.47 3.81 -2.36
N SER A 78 -12.36 3.08 -2.42
CA SER A 78 -12.18 1.80 -1.73
C SER A 78 -10.70 1.49 -1.55
N TYR A 79 -10.39 0.56 -0.65
CA TYR A 79 -9.05 0.01 -0.51
C TYR A 79 -9.11 -1.47 -0.17
N GLN A 80 -8.03 -2.18 -0.47
CA GLN A 80 -7.84 -3.59 -0.12
C GLN A 80 -6.46 -3.75 0.50
N PHE A 81 -6.43 -4.24 1.74
CA PHE A 81 -5.20 -4.55 2.46
C PHE A 81 -5.06 -6.06 2.59
N MET A 82 -3.88 -6.58 2.25
CA MET A 82 -3.52 -7.99 2.37
C MET A 82 -2.20 -8.10 3.12
N SER A 83 -2.15 -8.99 4.11
CA SER A 83 -0.95 -9.28 4.89
C SER A 83 -0.80 -10.79 5.03
N SER A 84 0.42 -11.29 4.81
CA SER A 84 0.80 -12.67 5.15
C SER A 84 1.50 -12.77 6.51
N ASP A 85 1.63 -11.65 7.22
CA ASP A 85 2.14 -11.63 8.60
C ASP A 85 1.03 -12.07 9.57
N PRO A 86 1.18 -13.21 10.28
CA PRO A 86 0.15 -13.75 11.17
C PRO A 86 0.05 -13.01 12.52
N ALA A 87 0.81 -11.94 12.73
CA ALA A 87 0.84 -11.16 13.97
C ALA A 87 0.15 -9.79 13.85
N LEU A 88 -0.54 -9.54 12.73
CA LEU A 88 -1.43 -8.39 12.51
C LEU A 88 -2.90 -8.79 12.76
#